data_AF-A0A1M6IVE4-F1
#
_entry.id   AF-A0A1M6IVE4-F1
#
_cell.length_a   1.000
_cell.length_b   1.000
_cell.length_c   1.000
_cell.angle_alpha   90.00
_cell.angle_beta   90.00
_cell.angle_gamma   90.00
#
_symmetry.space_group_name_H-M   'P 1'
#
loop_
_entity.id
_entity.type
_entity.pdbx_description
1 polymer ?
#
loop_
_entity_poly.entity_id
_entity_poly.type
_entity_poly.pdbx_seq_one_letter_code
_entity_poly.pdbx_strand_id
1 'polypeptide(L)'
;MAAQGFRLVRTTRMMYEFERCAPSEYEYRVEFIAGKSPGQAQEYRRFLEEMGYRTFTKNINLNYSIGKVTWRPWAKGAGQIATYPGSYNRELLIVERRKVGKPFELHTDPEDIVRYYQSLRNAYLFNGVFWALGLLLNFFVNIPMAANILLGIFVVFYLVPAIFYTLAIHRVNQDRKIYE
;
A
#
# COMPACT_ATOMS: atom_id res chain seq x y z
N MET A 1 -18.90 -3.05 3.91
CA MET A 1 -18.96 -3.27 5.38
C MET A 1 -19.51 -2.06 6.11
N ALA A 2 -18.80 -0.93 6.18
CA ALA A 2 -19.27 0.25 6.93
C ALA A 2 -20.65 0.77 6.49
N ALA A 3 -20.88 0.84 5.17
CA ALA A 3 -22.18 1.22 4.60
C ALA A 3 -23.35 0.30 5.02
N GLN A 4 -23.05 -0.93 5.41
CA GLN A 4 -24.02 -1.94 5.84
C GLN A 4 -24.14 -2.03 7.38
N GLY A 5 -23.48 -1.13 8.13
CA GLY A 5 -23.53 -1.14 9.60
C GLY A 5 -22.55 -2.12 10.25
N PHE A 6 -21.38 -2.34 9.63
CA PHE A 6 -20.31 -3.13 10.22
C PHE A 6 -19.06 -2.27 10.45
N ARG A 7 -18.66 -2.14 11.73
CA ARG A 7 -17.46 -1.42 12.16
C ARG A 7 -16.32 -2.39 12.42
N LEU A 8 -15.13 -2.08 11.91
CA LEU A 8 -13.91 -2.86 12.13
C LEU A 8 -13.46 -2.74 13.60
N VAL A 9 -13.30 -3.88 14.27
CA VAL A 9 -12.86 -3.95 15.67
C VAL A 9 -11.41 -4.43 15.76
N ARG A 10 -11.01 -5.36 14.90
CA ARG A 10 -9.70 -5.97 14.94
C ARG A 10 -9.26 -6.47 13.57
N THR A 11 -7.96 -6.36 13.31
CA THR A 11 -7.29 -7.00 12.19
C THR A 11 -6.35 -8.07 12.73
N THR A 12 -6.51 -9.30 12.24
CA THR A 12 -5.48 -10.33 12.39
C THR A 12 -4.74 -10.50 11.07
N ARG A 13 -3.80 -11.43 10.99
CA ARG A 13 -3.09 -11.71 9.74
C ARG A 13 -4.03 -12.11 8.60
N MET A 14 -4.97 -13.01 8.89
CA MET A 14 -5.86 -13.60 7.90
C MET A 14 -7.25 -12.96 7.89
N MET A 15 -7.71 -12.44 9.03
CA MET A 15 -9.11 -12.08 9.23
C MET A 15 -9.29 -10.62 9.61
N TYR A 16 -10.53 -10.16 9.42
CA TYR A 16 -11.05 -8.90 9.89
C TYR A 16 -12.26 -9.21 10.76
N GLU A 17 -12.32 -8.60 11.93
CA GLU A 17 -13.43 -8.77 12.87
C GLU A 17 -14.23 -7.48 12.93
N PHE A 18 -15.55 -7.63 12.86
CA PHE A 18 -16.48 -6.53 12.81
C PHE A 18 -17.55 -6.63 13.90
N GLU A 19 -17.98 -5.48 14.40
CA GLU A 19 -19.16 -5.34 15.25
C GLU A 19 -20.27 -4.61 14.48
N ARG A 20 -21.52 -4.74 14.95
CA ARG A 20 -22.65 -3.99 14.38
C ARG A 20 -22.61 -2.54 14.84
N CYS A 21 -22.86 -1.62 13.92
CA CYS A 21 -23.00 -0.18 14.15
C CYS A 21 -24.12 0.39 13.28
N ALA A 22 -24.42 1.68 13.41
CA ALA A 22 -25.36 2.31 12.48
C ALA A 22 -24.76 2.31 11.06
N PRO A 23 -25.57 2.11 10.00
CA PRO A 23 -25.10 2.17 8.62
C PRO A 23 -24.36 3.49 8.33
N SER A 24 -23.16 3.38 7.75
CA SER A 24 -22.30 4.53 7.41
C SER A 24 -21.89 5.43 8.59
N GLU A 25 -21.90 4.91 9.82
CA GLU A 25 -21.44 5.65 11.00
C GLU A 25 -19.92 5.91 11.00
N TYR A 26 -19.16 4.98 10.42
CA TYR A 26 -17.70 5.03 10.33
C TYR A 26 -17.22 5.06 8.88
N GLU A 27 -16.10 5.74 8.66
CA GLU A 27 -15.40 5.81 7.37
C GLU A 27 -13.98 5.28 7.54
N TYR A 28 -13.48 4.62 6.50
CA TYR A 28 -12.16 3.99 6.50
C TYR A 28 -11.32 4.46 5.31
N ARG A 29 -10.02 4.64 5.57
CA ARG A 29 -8.98 4.85 4.56
C ARG A 29 -7.84 3.88 4.76
N VAL A 30 -7.14 3.55 3.68
CA VAL A 30 -6.03 2.60 3.69
C VAL A 30 -4.78 3.32 3.21
N GLU A 31 -3.77 3.32 4.07
CA GLU A 31 -2.47 3.95 3.85
C GLU A 31 -1.41 2.90 3.54
N PHE A 32 -0.64 3.14 2.49
CA PHE A 32 0.52 2.33 2.15
C PHE A 32 1.77 2.84 2.88
N ILE A 33 2.13 2.17 3.97
CA ILE A 33 3.26 2.55 4.85
C ILE A 33 4.50 1.68 4.66
N ALA A 34 4.48 0.75 3.71
CA ALA A 34 5.57 -0.20 3.51
C ALA A 34 6.92 0.43 3.12
N GLY A 35 6.91 1.67 2.60
CA GLY A 35 8.12 2.44 2.33
C GLY A 35 8.70 3.20 3.53
N LYS A 36 8.00 3.26 4.67
CA LYS A 36 8.43 3.94 5.88
C LYS A 36 9.29 3.01 6.76
N SER A 37 10.26 3.56 7.47
CA SER A 37 10.99 2.83 8.51
C SER A 37 10.07 2.50 9.70
N PRO A 38 10.42 1.54 10.58
CA PRO A 38 9.60 1.23 11.77
C PRO A 38 9.30 2.47 12.64
N GLY A 39 10.30 3.33 12.86
CA GLY A 39 10.13 4.57 13.64
C GLY A 39 9.21 5.56 12.95
N GLN A 40 9.39 5.79 11.65
CA GLN A 40 8.52 6.69 10.86
C GLN A 40 7.08 6.18 10.80
N ALA A 41 6.87 4.87 10.69
CA ALA A 41 5.54 4.28 10.70
C ALA A 41 4.85 4.43 12.07
N GLN A 42 5.60 4.28 13.16
CA GLN A 42 5.08 4.47 14.52
C GLN A 42 4.74 5.94 14.79
N GLU A 43 5.62 6.86 14.40
CA GLU A 43 5.38 8.30 14.54
C GLU A 43 4.16 8.75 13.74
N TYR A 44 4.05 8.32 12.49
CA TYR A 44 2.88 8.62 11.66
C TYR A 44 1.58 8.05 12.24
N ARG A 45 1.65 6.83 12.78
CA ARG A 45 0.50 6.22 13.48
C ARG A 45 0.08 7.06 14.69
N ARG A 46 1.05 7.46 15.53
CA ARG A 46 0.79 8.29 16.71
C ARG A 46 0.15 9.62 16.32
N PHE A 47 0.67 10.27 15.28
CA PHE A 47 0.09 11.51 14.75
C PHE A 47 -1.39 11.34 14.38
N LEU A 48 -1.75 10.27 13.67
CA LEU A 48 -3.15 9.98 13.32
C LEU A 48 -4.02 9.71 14.56
N GLU A 49 -3.48 9.00 15.55
CA GLU A 49 -4.17 8.72 16.82
C GLU A 49 -4.38 10.00 17.65
N GLU A 50 -3.41 10.91 17.67
CA GLU A 50 -3.52 12.24 18.31
C GLU A 50 -4.57 13.13 17.64
N MET A 51 -4.80 12.98 16.34
CA MET A 51 -5.91 13.63 15.62
C MET A 51 -7.29 13.03 15.94
N GLY A 52 -7.36 11.99 16.77
CA GLY A 52 -8.59 11.31 17.15
C GLY A 52 -9.01 10.19 16.18
N TYR A 53 -8.13 9.75 15.28
CA TYR A 53 -8.38 8.60 14.43
C TYR A 53 -8.01 7.29 15.12
N ARG A 54 -8.71 6.21 14.77
CA ARG A 54 -8.34 4.87 15.21
C ARG A 54 -7.58 4.16 14.09
N THR A 55 -6.45 3.54 14.41
CA THR A 55 -5.60 2.91 13.39
C THR A 55 -5.44 1.40 13.58
N PHE A 56 -5.40 0.67 12.47
CA PHE A 56 -5.17 -0.77 12.44
C PHE A 56 -4.06 -1.11 11.45
N THR A 57 -3.02 -1.78 11.94
CA THR A 57 -1.96 -2.27 11.04
C THR A 57 -2.39 -3.55 10.36
N LYS A 58 -2.09 -3.68 9.06
CA LYS A 58 -2.42 -4.87 8.27
C LYS A 58 -1.26 -5.24 7.35
N ASN A 59 -1.07 -6.56 7.21
CA ASN A 59 -0.09 -7.14 6.30
C ASN A 59 -0.66 -7.26 4.88
N ILE A 60 0.14 -6.95 3.87
CA ILE A 60 -0.12 -7.39 2.48
C ILE A 60 0.38 -8.82 2.31
N ASN A 61 1.49 -9.15 2.96
CA ASN A 61 2.17 -10.41 2.77
C ASN A 61 1.66 -11.50 3.73
N LEU A 62 1.25 -12.65 3.18
CA LEU A 62 0.77 -13.82 3.92
C LEU A 62 1.91 -14.78 4.34
N ASN A 63 3.15 -14.52 3.93
CA ASN A 63 4.33 -15.41 4.04
C ASN A 63 4.46 -16.21 5.36
N TYR A 64 4.42 -17.54 5.26
CA TYR A 64 4.60 -18.48 6.37
C TYR A 64 6.08 -18.81 6.68
N SER A 65 7.03 -17.90 6.40
CA SER A 65 8.48 -18.21 6.44
C SER A 65 9.19 -17.82 7.76
N ILE A 66 10.12 -18.69 8.16
CA ILE A 66 11.08 -18.53 9.27
C ILE A 66 12.32 -17.80 8.69
N GLY A 67 12.74 -16.69 9.32
CA GLY A 67 13.86 -15.85 8.83
C GLY A 67 13.50 -14.41 8.43
N LYS A 68 12.30 -13.93 8.82
CA LYS A 68 11.61 -12.63 8.64
C LYS A 68 12.45 -11.37 8.32
N VAL A 69 13.13 -11.35 7.17
CA VAL A 69 13.75 -10.17 6.56
C VAL A 69 13.24 -10.06 5.13
N THR A 70 12.66 -8.91 4.78
CA THR A 70 12.18 -8.61 3.43
C THR A 70 12.94 -7.41 2.90
N TRP A 71 13.56 -7.55 1.72
CA TRP A 71 14.18 -6.43 1.02
C TRP A 71 13.13 -5.75 0.11
N ARG A 72 13.01 -4.43 0.25
CA ARG A 72 12.10 -3.54 -0.48
C ARG A 72 12.94 -2.50 -1.21
N PRO A 73 13.58 -2.85 -2.35
CA PRO A 73 14.53 -1.98 -3.05
C PRO A 73 13.92 -0.65 -3.52
N TRP A 74 12.60 -0.60 -3.65
CA TRP A 74 11.83 0.59 -4.02
C TRP A 74 11.58 1.57 -2.86
N ALA A 75 11.84 1.18 -1.61
CA ALA A 75 11.72 2.06 -0.45
C ALA A 75 12.99 2.93 -0.27
N LYS A 76 12.96 3.87 0.69
CA LYS A 76 14.09 4.79 0.95
C LYS A 76 14.75 4.52 2.31
N GLY A 77 16.09 4.56 2.35
CA GLY A 77 16.87 4.44 3.57
C GLY A 77 16.54 3.19 4.38
N ALA A 78 16.35 3.34 5.70
CA ALA A 78 16.00 2.25 6.60
C ALA A 78 14.65 1.55 6.28
N GLY A 79 13.82 2.10 5.39
CA GLY A 79 12.59 1.44 4.91
C GLY A 79 12.85 0.32 3.87
N GLN A 80 14.06 0.23 3.31
CA GLN A 80 14.43 -0.80 2.33
C GLN A 80 14.57 -2.20 2.94
N ILE A 81 14.78 -2.29 4.25
CA ILE A 81 14.92 -3.57 4.94
C ILE A 81 13.80 -3.64 5.98
N ALA A 82 12.92 -4.64 5.84
CA ALA A 82 11.88 -4.92 6.81
C ALA A 82 12.23 -6.18 7.59
N THR A 83 12.56 -6.01 8.88
CA THR A 83 12.90 -7.09 9.80
C THR A 83 11.77 -7.38 10.80
N TYR A 84 11.82 -8.55 11.43
CA TYR A 84 11.05 -8.85 12.64
C TYR A 84 11.97 -8.87 13.88
N PRO A 85 11.56 -8.26 15.01
CA PRO A 85 10.37 -7.41 15.18
C PRO A 85 10.58 -6.04 14.53
N GLY A 86 9.55 -5.49 13.85
CA GLY A 86 9.71 -4.22 13.13
C GLY A 86 8.61 -3.96 12.10
N SER A 87 9.00 -3.53 10.89
CA SER A 87 8.12 -3.18 9.76
C SER A 87 7.67 -4.40 8.92
N TYR A 88 8.10 -5.61 9.30
CA TYR A 88 7.66 -6.86 8.69
C TYR A 88 6.16 -7.11 8.97
N ASN A 89 5.38 -7.46 7.93
CA ASN A 89 3.91 -7.64 8.01
C ASN A 89 3.14 -6.38 8.45
N ARG A 90 3.71 -5.19 8.22
CA ARG A 90 3.11 -3.89 8.56
C ARG A 90 3.11 -2.98 7.34
N GLU A 91 2.61 -3.47 6.22
CA GLU A 91 2.62 -2.75 4.94
C GLU A 91 1.47 -1.74 4.81
N LEU A 92 0.34 -2.00 5.46
CA LEU A 92 -0.85 -1.17 5.41
C LEU A 92 -1.21 -0.61 6.79
N LEU A 93 -1.77 0.59 6.79
CA LEU A 93 -2.41 1.20 7.94
C LEU A 93 -3.85 1.56 7.55
N ILE A 94 -4.82 0.92 8.20
CA ILE A 94 -6.24 1.25 8.04
C ILE A 94 -6.56 2.32 9.07
N VAL A 95 -7.07 3.46 8.61
CA VAL A 95 -7.45 4.60 9.44
C VAL A 95 -8.97 4.69 9.49
N GLU A 96 -9.52 4.66 10.69
CA GLU A 96 -10.95 4.78 11.00
C GLU A 96 -11.24 6.17 11.56
N ARG A 97 -12.34 6.75 11.11
CA ARG A 97 -12.94 7.96 11.68
C ARG A 97 -14.47 7.81 11.72
N ARG A 98 -15.12 8.43 12.72
CA ARG A 98 -16.59 8.59 12.69
C ARG A 98 -16.97 9.58 11.59
N LYS A 99 -18.09 9.36 10.89
CA LYS A 99 -18.52 10.24 9.80
C LYS A 99 -18.93 11.62 10.35
N VAL A 100 -18.28 12.69 9.89
CA VAL A 100 -18.53 14.10 10.30
C VAL A 100 -18.92 15.00 9.11
N GLY A 101 -19.45 14.41 8.03
CA GLY A 101 -19.94 15.13 6.84
C GLY A 101 -18.85 15.70 5.90
N LYS A 102 -17.64 15.99 6.39
CA LYS A 102 -16.49 16.41 5.55
C LYS A 102 -15.82 15.21 4.87
N PRO A 103 -15.24 15.39 3.66
CA PRO A 103 -14.44 14.35 3.00
C PRO A 103 -13.34 13.81 3.93
N PHE A 104 -13.08 12.51 3.86
CA PHE A 104 -12.03 11.86 4.65
C PHE A 104 -10.79 11.63 3.79
N GLU A 105 -10.03 12.69 3.51
CA GLU A 105 -8.77 12.58 2.78
C GLU A 105 -7.60 12.67 3.75
N LEU A 106 -6.64 11.76 3.62
CA LEU A 106 -5.43 11.71 4.46
C LEU A 106 -4.29 12.54 3.86
N HIS A 107 -4.29 12.68 2.54
CA HIS A 107 -3.34 13.51 1.79
C HIS A 107 -4.10 14.67 1.14
N THR A 108 -3.82 15.89 1.57
CA THR A 108 -4.43 17.11 1.02
C THR A 108 -3.44 17.98 0.27
N ASP A 109 -2.16 17.89 0.64
CA ASP A 109 -1.08 18.65 0.02
C ASP A 109 -0.65 18.00 -1.32
N PRO A 110 -0.56 18.75 -2.43
CA PRO A 110 -0.14 18.21 -3.72
C PRO A 110 1.23 17.50 -3.69
N GLU A 111 2.20 18.01 -2.94
CA GLU A 111 3.52 17.38 -2.81
C GLU A 111 3.44 16.05 -2.06
N ASP A 112 2.63 15.98 -1.01
CA ASP A 112 2.44 14.75 -0.24
C ASP A 112 1.71 13.70 -1.07
N ILE A 113 0.68 14.08 -1.84
CA ILE A 113 -0.01 13.21 -2.80
C ILE A 113 0.98 12.65 -3.83
N VAL A 114 1.84 13.50 -4.41
CA VAL A 114 2.85 13.06 -5.38
C VAL A 114 3.85 12.09 -4.74
N ARG A 115 4.35 12.38 -3.53
CA ARG A 115 5.27 11.49 -2.81
C ARG A 115 4.62 10.14 -2.50
N TYR A 116 3.35 10.14 -2.11
CA TYR A 116 2.58 8.93 -1.86
C TYR A 116 2.44 8.08 -3.12
N TYR A 117 1.98 8.66 -4.23
CA TYR A 117 1.86 7.94 -5.49
C TYR A 117 3.21 7.49 -6.06
N GLN A 118 4.30 8.23 -5.83
CA GLN A 118 5.64 7.78 -6.21
C GLN A 118 6.05 6.51 -5.45
N SER A 119 5.74 6.42 -4.16
CA SER A 119 6.01 5.22 -3.35
C SER A 119 5.29 4.00 -3.90
N LEU A 120 3.99 4.15 -4.18
CA LEU A 120 3.17 3.09 -4.79
C LEU A 120 3.67 2.72 -6.19
N ARG A 121 3.85 3.71 -7.06
CA ARG A 121 4.36 3.52 -8.43
C ARG A 121 5.68 2.76 -8.41
N ASN A 122 6.64 3.15 -7.58
CA ASN A 122 7.95 2.49 -7.52
C ASN A 122 7.83 1.04 -7.03
N ALA A 123 6.94 0.76 -6.07
CA ALA A 123 6.67 -0.61 -5.63
C ALA A 123 6.10 -1.47 -6.77
N TYR A 124 5.09 -0.96 -7.49
CA TYR A 124 4.50 -1.67 -8.63
C TYR A 124 5.46 -1.82 -9.81
N LEU A 125 6.19 -0.75 -10.18
CA LEU A 125 7.19 -0.77 -11.26
C LEU A 125 8.30 -1.77 -10.99
N PHE A 126 8.87 -1.77 -9.77
CA PHE A 126 9.94 -2.70 -9.44
C PHE A 126 9.49 -4.16 -9.61
N ASN A 127 8.31 -4.51 -9.09
CA ASN A 127 7.77 -5.87 -9.24
C ASN A 127 7.44 -6.19 -10.70
N GLY A 128 6.84 -5.24 -11.45
CA GLY A 128 6.52 -5.43 -12.86
C GLY A 128 7.77 -5.66 -13.72
N VAL A 129 8.82 -4.87 -13.52
CA VAL A 129 10.11 -5.03 -14.21
C VAL A 129 10.77 -6.35 -13.82
N PHE A 130 10.75 -6.72 -12.54
CA PHE A 130 11.28 -8.01 -12.08
C PHE A 130 10.60 -9.19 -12.80
N TRP A 131 9.27 -9.21 -12.89
CA TRP A 131 8.55 -10.25 -13.62
C TRP A 131 8.80 -10.19 -15.14
N ALA A 132 8.97 -9.00 -15.71
CA ALA A 132 9.28 -8.83 -17.13
C ALA A 132 10.68 -9.35 -17.48
N LEU A 133 11.67 -9.14 -16.61
CA LEU A 133 13.00 -9.76 -16.75
C LEU A 133 12.91 -11.29 -16.70
N GLY A 134 11.98 -11.84 -15.91
CA GLY A 134 11.68 -13.27 -15.91
C GLY A 134 11.24 -13.79 -17.28
N LEU A 135 10.49 -13.01 -18.06
CA LEU A 135 10.14 -13.37 -19.43
C LEU A 135 11.37 -13.41 -20.35
N LEU A 136 12.37 -12.55 -20.12
CA LEU A 136 13.63 -12.56 -20.89
C LEU A 136 14.49 -13.81 -20.62
N LEU A 137 14.28 -14.53 -19.52
CA LEU A 137 14.99 -15.79 -19.27
C LEU A 137 14.66 -16.86 -20.32
N ASN A 138 13.54 -16.73 -21.04
CA ASN A 138 13.21 -17.60 -22.17
C ASN A 138 14.28 -17.62 -23.28
N PHE A 139 15.10 -16.56 -23.38
CA PHE A 139 16.22 -16.52 -24.33
C PHE A 139 17.34 -17.52 -23.99
N PHE A 140 17.44 -17.91 -22.71
CA PHE A 140 18.52 -18.78 -22.21
C PHE A 140 18.02 -20.16 -21.80
N VAL A 141 16.75 -20.28 -21.41
CA VAL A 141 16.16 -21.51 -20.87
C VAL A 141 14.78 -21.72 -21.47
N ASN A 142 14.42 -22.94 -21.82
CA ASN A 142 13.08 -23.26 -22.31
C ASN A 142 12.09 -23.32 -21.13
N ILE A 143 11.28 -22.27 -20.96
CA ILE A 143 10.26 -22.19 -19.92
C ILE A 143 8.93 -22.71 -20.51
N PRO A 144 8.21 -23.63 -19.82
CA PRO A 144 6.93 -24.13 -20.31
C PRO A 144 5.92 -23.01 -20.59
N MET A 145 5.11 -23.17 -21.65
CA MET A 145 4.14 -22.16 -22.09
C MET A 145 3.20 -21.68 -20.97
N ALA A 146 2.72 -22.61 -20.12
CA ALA A 146 1.86 -22.26 -18.99
C ALA A 146 2.54 -21.31 -17.99
N ALA A 147 3.84 -21.50 -17.72
CA ALA A 147 4.60 -20.61 -16.85
C ALA A 147 4.82 -19.23 -17.52
N ASN A 148 5.03 -19.18 -18.84
CA ASN A 148 5.12 -17.91 -19.56
C ASN A 148 3.82 -17.10 -19.54
N ILE A 149 2.67 -17.76 -19.68
CA ILE A 149 1.36 -17.10 -19.55
C ILE A 149 1.22 -16.51 -18.15
N LEU A 150 1.58 -17.28 -17.10
CA LEU A 150 1.53 -16.83 -15.71
C LEU A 150 2.47 -15.64 -15.45
N LEU A 151 3.70 -15.68 -15.96
CA LEU A 151 4.64 -14.56 -15.89
C LEU A 151 4.07 -13.31 -16.56
N GLY A 152 3.48 -13.46 -17.76
CA GLY A 152 2.83 -12.37 -18.48
C GLY A 152 1.66 -11.75 -17.70
N ILE A 153 0.83 -12.58 -17.06
CA ILE A 153 -0.25 -12.12 -16.18
C ILE A 153 0.31 -11.29 -15.02
N PHE A 154 1.39 -11.75 -14.36
CA PHE A 154 2.03 -10.98 -13.30
C PHE A 154 2.59 -9.65 -13.80
N VAL A 155 3.23 -9.62 -14.97
CA VAL A 155 3.71 -8.37 -15.58
C VAL A 155 2.57 -7.37 -15.75
N VAL A 156 1.45 -7.78 -16.35
CA VAL A 156 0.29 -6.91 -16.55
C VAL A 156 -0.30 -6.47 -15.20
N PHE A 157 -0.46 -7.40 -14.26
CA PHE A 157 -1.00 -7.13 -12.93
C PHE A 157 -0.20 -6.05 -12.18
N TYR A 158 1.12 -6.04 -12.29
CA TYR A 158 1.97 -5.04 -11.65
C TYR A 158 2.14 -3.75 -12.46
N LEU A 159 2.22 -3.83 -13.79
CA LEU A 159 2.46 -2.64 -14.63
C LEU A 159 1.20 -1.77 -14.80
N VAL A 160 0.00 -2.33 -14.80
CA VAL A 160 -1.24 -1.53 -14.94
C VAL A 160 -1.40 -0.51 -13.80
N PRO A 161 -1.29 -0.89 -12.52
CA PRO A 161 -1.29 0.09 -11.42
C PRO A 161 -0.12 1.08 -11.50
N ALA A 162 1.07 0.64 -11.93
CA ALA A 162 2.20 1.54 -12.11
C ALA A 162 1.92 2.65 -13.15
N ILE A 163 1.29 2.31 -14.27
CA ILE A 163 0.85 3.28 -15.29
C ILE A 163 -0.20 4.22 -14.68
N PHE A 164 -1.20 3.67 -13.99
CA PHE A 164 -2.22 4.47 -13.30
C PHE A 164 -1.60 5.52 -12.36
N TYR A 165 -0.68 5.12 -11.48
CA TYR A 165 -0.03 6.06 -10.57
C TYR A 165 0.88 7.05 -11.28
N THR A 166 1.49 6.67 -12.40
CA THR A 166 2.26 7.60 -13.24
C THR A 166 1.36 8.69 -13.81
N LEU A 167 0.18 8.32 -14.32
CA LEU A 167 -0.81 9.27 -14.83
C LEU A 167 -1.39 10.14 -13.70
N ALA A 168 -1.64 9.56 -12.51
CA ALA A 168 -2.12 10.30 -11.35
C ALA A 168 -1.11 11.38 -10.90
N ILE A 169 0.19 11.05 -10.84
CA ILE A 169 1.25 12.02 -10.55
C ILE A 169 1.29 13.13 -11.61
N HIS A 170 1.18 12.76 -12.89
CA HIS A 170 1.17 13.73 -13.97
C HIS A 170 0.02 14.73 -13.84
N ARG A 171 -1.19 14.23 -13.56
CA ARG A 171 -2.38 15.07 -13.35
C ARG A 171 -2.20 16.06 -12.20
N VAL A 172 -1.77 15.59 -11.02
CA VAL A 172 -1.55 16.47 -9.85
C VAL A 172 -0.51 17.56 -10.16
N ASN A 173 0.56 17.21 -10.88
CA ASN A 173 1.56 18.19 -11.30
C ASN A 173 1.04 19.18 -12.35
N GLN A 174 0.13 18.77 -13.23
CA GLN A 174 -0.52 19.67 -14.19
C GLN A 174 -1.44 20.64 -13.46
N ASP A 175 -2.29 20.14 -12.56
CA ASP A 175 -3.20 20.97 -11.78
C ASP A 175 -2.41 22.02 -10.99
N ARG A 176 -1.29 21.65 -10.37
CA ARG A 176 -0.42 22.58 -9.65
C ARG A 176 0.08 23.74 -10.53
N LYS A 177 0.50 23.44 -11.76
CA LYS A 177 0.98 24.46 -12.73
C LYS A 177 -0.11 25.43 -13.21
N ILE A 178 -1.39 25.10 -13.02
CA ILE A 178 -2.51 25.97 -13.39
C ILE A 178 -2.77 27.01 -12.27
N TYR A 179 -2.43 26.68 -11.02
CA TYR A 179 -2.66 27.53 -9.85
C TYR A 179 -1.41 28.28 -9.35
N GLU A 180 -0.23 27.98 -9.93
CA GLU A 180 1.01 28.77 -9.82
C GLU A 180 1.03 29.87 -10.89
#